data_AF-A0A9D1U1K5-F1
#
_entry.id   AF-A0A9D1U1K5-F1
#
_cell.length_a   1.000
_cell.length_b   1.000
_cell.length_c   1.000
_cell.angle_alpha   90.00
_cell.angle_beta   90.00
_cell.angle_gamma   90.00
#
_symmetry.space_group_name_H-M   'P 1'
#
loop_
_entity.id
_entity.type
_entity.pdbx_description
1 polymer ?
#
loop_
_entity_poly.entity_id
_entity_poly.type
_entity_poly.pdbx_seq_one_letter_code
_entity_poly.pdbx_strand_id
1 'polypeptide(L)' 'MAQSGADQHEGGVAVREAAYHAGTAADHCGADWNEQAAKSAKNYLDFTAFSRDELIAQLEYEGFTHEQAVYGAEANGY' A
#
# COMPACT_ATOMS: atom_id res chain seq x y z
N MET A 1 13.21 34.90 -35.23
CA MET A 1 12.68 33.66 -35.86
C MET A 1 13.01 32.54 -34.87
N ALA A 2 12.14 31.83 -34.15
CA ALA A 2 10.68 31.60 -34.14
C ALA A 2 10.23 31.32 -32.67
N GLN A 3 9.12 31.91 -32.19
CA GLN A 3 7.81 31.28 -31.82
C GLN A 3 7.90 30.25 -30.66
N SER A 4 7.37 30.42 -29.44
CA SER A 4 6.01 30.74 -28.91
C SER A 4 4.87 29.87 -29.46
N GLY A 5 4.26 29.03 -28.62
CA GLY A 5 2.92 28.45 -28.84
C GLY A 5 2.67 27.03 -28.28
N ALA A 6 1.83 26.96 -27.25
CA ALA A 6 0.93 25.89 -26.77
C ALA A 6 0.92 24.49 -27.43
N ASP A 7 0.94 23.45 -26.59
CA ASP A 7 0.33 22.14 -26.82
C ASP A 7 -0.12 21.57 -25.45
N GLN A 8 -1.29 21.94 -24.93
CA GLN A 8 -2.56 21.21 -25.08
C GLN A 8 -2.47 19.73 -24.69
N HIS A 9 -2.78 19.40 -23.42
CA HIS A 9 -3.32 18.07 -23.09
C HIS A 9 -4.26 18.16 -21.88
N GLU A 10 -5.37 18.89 -22.08
CA GLU A 10 -6.59 18.69 -21.28
C GLU A 10 -7.38 17.57 -21.96
N GLY A 11 -7.52 16.42 -21.27
CA GLY A 11 -8.14 15.24 -21.87
C GLY A 11 -8.47 14.14 -20.87
N GLY A 12 -9.44 14.42 -19.98
CA GLY A 12 -10.41 13.40 -19.55
C GLY A 12 -9.97 12.37 -18.50
N VAL A 13 -10.61 12.48 -17.32
CA VAL A 13 -10.87 11.43 -16.31
C VAL A 13 -9.72 10.91 -15.45
N ALA A 14 -9.32 11.77 -14.50
CA ALA A 14 -8.48 11.48 -13.34
C ALA A 14 -9.07 10.50 -12.28
N VAL A 15 -9.93 9.52 -12.63
CA VAL A 15 -10.62 8.70 -11.60
C VAL A 15 -10.88 7.23 -11.95
N ARG A 16 -10.20 6.63 -12.92
CA ARG A 16 -10.54 5.24 -13.29
C ARG A 16 -9.35 4.43 -13.76
N GLU A 17 -9.21 3.25 -13.15
CA GLU A 17 -8.36 2.13 -13.50
C GLU A 17 -6.91 2.14 -12.97
N ALA A 18 -6.73 1.91 -11.66
CA ALA A 18 -5.53 1.24 -11.15
C ALA A 18 -5.78 0.49 -9.83
N ALA A 19 -6.89 -0.26 -9.74
CA ALA A 19 -7.02 -1.40 -8.84
C ALA A 19 -6.20 -2.64 -9.35
N TYR A 20 -5.21 -2.41 -10.23
CA TYR A 20 -4.47 -3.47 -10.94
C TYR A 20 -2.95 -3.43 -10.68
N HIS A 21 -2.47 -2.53 -9.83
CA HIS A 21 -1.04 -2.34 -9.59
C HIS A 21 -0.70 -2.20 -8.10
N ALA A 22 -1.21 -3.10 -7.25
CA ALA A 22 -0.75 -3.25 -5.87
C ALA A 22 0.71 -3.80 -5.74
N GLY A 23 1.49 -3.73 -6.82
CA GLY A 23 2.88 -4.19 -6.90
C GLY A 23 3.65 -3.46 -8.01
N THR A 24 3.67 -2.12 -8.00
CA THR A 24 4.53 -1.38 -8.94
C THR A 24 5.16 -0.15 -8.28
N ALA A 25 6.14 -0.42 -7.42
CA ALA A 25 7.25 0.50 -7.11
C ALA A 25 8.39 -0.26 -6.39
N ALA A 26 8.06 -1.37 -5.71
CA ALA A 26 9.01 -2.17 -4.94
C ALA A 26 9.36 -3.52 -5.55
N ASP A 27 8.64 -3.97 -6.56
CA ASP A 27 9.04 -5.12 -7.38
C ASP A 27 10.38 -4.88 -8.11
N HIS A 28 10.84 -3.62 -8.16
CA HIS A 28 12.18 -3.27 -8.62
C HIS A 28 13.27 -3.36 -7.53
N CYS A 29 12.91 -3.68 -6.29
CA CYS A 29 13.84 -3.87 -5.17
C CYS A 29 13.60 -5.17 -4.35
N GLY A 30 12.91 -6.18 -4.89
CA GLY A 30 12.83 -7.51 -4.24
C GLY A 30 12.32 -7.50 -2.79
N ALA A 31 11.57 -6.47 -2.40
CA ALA A 31 11.06 -6.34 -1.04
C ALA A 31 9.73 -7.08 -0.90
N ASP A 32 9.71 -8.12 -0.07
CA ASP A 32 8.49 -8.85 0.30
C ASP A 32 7.66 -8.03 1.30
N TRP A 33 6.80 -7.14 0.81
CA TRP A 33 5.97 -6.30 1.68
C TRP A 33 5.00 -7.06 2.57
N ASN A 34 4.57 -8.24 2.15
CA ASN A 34 3.80 -9.14 2.99
C ASN A 34 4.60 -9.56 4.23
N GLU A 35 5.90 -9.85 4.06
CA GLU A 35 6.78 -10.16 5.19
C GLU A 35 7.01 -8.93 6.09
N GLN A 36 7.13 -7.74 5.50
CA GLN A 36 7.24 -6.50 6.27
C GLN A 36 5.96 -6.20 7.07
N ALA A 37 4.79 -6.37 6.48
CA ALA A 37 3.51 -6.22 7.16
C ALA A 37 3.38 -7.22 8.32
N ALA A 38 3.79 -8.48 8.14
CA ALA A 38 3.79 -9.48 9.21
C ALA A 38 4.75 -9.12 10.36
N LYS A 39 5.92 -8.54 10.06
CA LYS A 39 6.87 -8.05 11.07
C LYS A 39 6.33 -6.84 11.82
N SER A 40 5.77 -5.85 11.11
CA SER A 40 5.11 -4.70 11.74
C SER A 40 3.96 -5.14 12.62
N ALA A 41 3.10 -6.03 12.13
CA ALA A 41 1.96 -6.59 12.86
C ALA A 41 2.40 -7.24 14.18
N LYS A 42 3.46 -8.07 14.12
CA LYS A 42 4.05 -8.67 15.31
C LYS A 42 4.53 -7.63 16.31
N ASN A 43 5.28 -6.63 15.84
CA ASN A 43 5.80 -5.57 16.71
C ASN A 43 4.66 -4.83 17.42
N TYR A 44 3.56 -4.51 16.73
CA TYR A 44 2.40 -3.89 17.38
C TYR A 44 1.79 -4.77 18.47
N LEU A 45 1.62 -6.07 18.18
CA LEU A 45 1.04 -7.02 19.13
C LEU A 45 1.93 -7.27 20.35
N ASP A 46 3.25 -7.13 20.21
CA ASP A 46 4.20 -7.24 21.33
C ASP A 46 4.03 -6.10 22.35
N PHE A 47 3.56 -4.91 21.92
CA PHE A 47 3.36 -3.76 22.79
C PHE A 47 1.91 -3.51 23.20
N THR A 48 0.94 -3.90 22.37
CA THR A 48 -0.48 -3.60 22.59
C THR A 48 -1.35 -4.69 21.97
N ALA A 49 -2.37 -5.13 22.71
CA ALA A 49 -3.37 -6.04 22.16
C ALA A 49 -4.31 -5.27 21.22
N PHE A 50 -4.39 -5.73 19.97
CA PHE A 50 -5.34 -5.25 18.97
C PHE A 50 -6.38 -6.33 18.66
N SER A 51 -7.57 -5.95 18.20
CA SER A 51 -8.39 -6.87 17.40
C SER A 51 -7.84 -6.99 15.97
N ARG A 52 -8.27 -8.02 15.23
CA ARG A 52 -7.86 -8.22 13.83
C ARG A 52 -8.07 -6.96 12.99
N ASP A 53 -9.25 -6.36 13.08
CA ASP A 53 -9.63 -5.22 12.25
C ASP A 53 -8.86 -3.95 12.63
N GLU A 54 -8.60 -3.74 13.93
CA GLU A 54 -7.80 -2.60 14.38
C GLU A 54 -6.33 -2.74 13.96
N LEU A 55 -5.78 -3.96 13.98
CA LEU A 55 -4.43 -4.23 13.51
C LEU A 55 -4.31 -3.99 12.00
N ILE A 56 -5.30 -4.43 11.21
CA ILE A 56 -5.34 -4.17 9.77
C ILE A 56 -5.37 -2.66 9.52
N ALA A 57 -6.26 -1.92 10.19
CA ALA A 57 -6.34 -0.47 10.06
C ALA A 57 -5.03 0.24 10.44
N GLN A 58 -4.32 -0.27 11.45
CA GLN A 58 -3.01 0.27 11.85
C GLN A 58 -1.94 0.08 10.78
N LEU A 59 -1.91 -1.08 10.13
CA LEU A 59 -0.96 -1.36 9.04
C LEU A 59 -1.30 -0.58 7.77
N GLU A 60 -2.59 -0.41 7.46
CA GLU A 60 -3.03 0.47 6.37
C GLU A 60 -2.63 1.93 6.62
N TYR A 61 -2.75 2.39 7.87
CA TYR A 61 -2.29 3.72 8.27
C TYR A 61 -0.77 3.88 8.10
N GLU A 62 0.02 2.82 8.30
CA GLU A 62 1.47 2.80 8.03
C GLU A 62 1.82 2.78 6.53
N GLY A 63 0.83 2.57 5.66
CA GLY A 63 1.00 2.59 4.21
C GLY A 63 1.07 1.21 3.55
N PHE A 64 0.78 0.14 4.29
CA PHE A 64 0.56 -1.17 3.67
C PHE A 64 -0.75 -1.17 2.88
N THR A 65 -0.80 -1.94 1.79
CA THR A 65 -2.06 -2.20 1.11
C THR A 65 -2.97 -3.02 2.02
N HIS A 66 -4.28 -2.97 1.78
CA HIS A 66 -5.24 -3.79 2.52
C HIS A 66 -4.84 -5.28 2.53
N GLU A 67 -4.43 -5.81 1.38
CA GLU A 67 -4.01 -7.22 1.22
C GLU A 67 -2.77 -7.54 2.07
N GLN A 68 -1.80 -6.64 2.13
CA GLN A 68 -0.60 -6.78 2.96
C GLN A 68 -0.92 -6.70 4.45
N ALA A 69 -1.81 -5.77 4.83
CA ALA A 69 -2.27 -5.61 6.20
C ALA A 69 -3.05 -6.84 6.69
N VAL A 70 -3.93 -7.39 5.85
CA VAL A 70 -4.65 -8.65 6.11
C VAL A 70 -3.67 -9.80 6.27
N TYR A 71 -2.71 -9.94 5.34
CA TYR A 71 -1.67 -10.96 5.45
C TYR A 71 -0.88 -10.83 6.76
N GLY A 72 -0.50 -9.61 7.14
CA GLY A 72 0.23 -9.34 8.37
C GLY A 72 -0.55 -9.75 9.62
N ALA A 73 -1.86 -9.51 9.66
CA ALA A 73 -2.72 -9.96 10.74
C ALA A 73 -2.84 -11.49 10.78
N GLU A 74 -3.12 -12.14 9.65
CA GLU A 74 -3.26 -13.61 9.57
C GLU A 74 -1.97 -14.34 9.94
N ALA A 75 -0.81 -13.81 9.52
CA ALA A 75 0.49 -14.34 9.89
C ALA A 75 0.77 -14.29 11.40
N ASN A 76 0.03 -13.48 12.16
CA ASN A 76 0.15 -13.34 13.61
C ASN A 76 -1.04 -13.93 14.40
N GLY A 77 -1.85 -14.78 13.76
CA GLY A 77 -2.83 -15.64 14.43
C GLY A 77 -4.28 -15.14 14.39
N TYR A 78 -4.63 -14.29 13.43
CA TYR A 78 -6.01 -13.86 13.16
C TYR A 78 -6.65 -14.54 11.95
#